data_AF-A0A7W3VVS2-F1
#
_entry.id   AF-A0A7W3VVS2-F1
#
_cell.length_a   1.000
_cell.length_b   1.000
_cell.length_c   1.000
_cell.angle_alpha   90.00
_cell.angle_beta   90.00
_cell.angle_gamma   90.00
#
_symmetry.space_group_name_H-M   'P 1'
#
loop_
_entity.id
_entity.type
_entity.pdbx_description
1 polymer ?
#
loop_
_entity_poly.entity_id
_entity_poly.type
_entity_poly.pdbx_seq_one_letter_code
_entity_poly.pdbx_strand_id
1 'polypeptide(L)'
;MRDYSALEAFPELRRLAELDNAGWSFLPRTRTGGVPVVKGFYRWCENTRDLIIVSGIGDVVGMRNDPGDWRVWEYTGGLAEVVDALQSLPHPLLPHAPRLAIGHGQTLWVPPGAGGGR
;
A
#
# COMPACT_ATOMS: atom_id res chain seq x y z
N MET A 1 19.09 -11.94 15.54
CA MET A 1 20.02 -10.81 15.38
C MET A 1 19.50 -9.99 14.21
N ARG A 2 18.97 -8.79 14.45
CA ARG A 2 18.59 -7.87 13.36
C ARG A 2 19.89 -7.27 12.82
N ASP A 3 20.11 -7.40 11.53
CA ASP A 3 21.32 -6.93 10.87
C ASP A 3 21.18 -5.43 10.55
N TYR A 4 21.89 -4.59 11.31
CA TYR A 4 21.81 -3.14 11.18
C TYR A 4 22.71 -2.58 10.06
N SER A 5 23.66 -3.36 9.52
CA SER A 5 24.57 -2.86 8.47
C SER A 5 23.83 -2.56 7.17
N ALA A 6 22.74 -3.28 6.88
CA ALA A 6 21.87 -2.98 5.75
C ALA A 6 21.19 -1.60 5.87
N LEU A 7 20.87 -1.15 7.09
CA LEU A 7 20.25 0.16 7.33
C LEU A 7 21.24 1.31 7.24
N GLU A 8 22.53 1.05 7.46
CA GLU A 8 23.60 2.02 7.25
C GLU A 8 23.93 2.18 5.76
N ALA A 9 23.96 1.08 5.00
CA ALA A 9 24.22 1.09 3.56
C ALA A 9 23.04 1.64 2.74
N PHE A 10 21.80 1.44 3.21
CA PHE A 10 20.57 1.87 2.55
C PHE A 10 19.67 2.60 3.56
N PRO A 11 19.93 3.89 3.83
CA PRO A 11 19.19 4.67 4.82
C PRO A 11 17.68 4.69 4.60
N GLU A 12 17.22 4.58 3.35
CA GLU A 12 15.81 4.51 2.99
C GLU A 12 15.09 3.30 3.58
N LEU A 13 15.80 2.19 3.85
CA LEU A 13 15.23 1.01 4.52
C LEU A 13 14.86 1.30 5.98
N ARG A 14 15.38 2.38 6.57
CA ARG A 14 15.01 2.82 7.92
C ARG A 14 13.50 3.06 8.04
N ARG A 15 12.86 3.57 6.99
CA ARG A 15 11.41 3.80 6.98
C ARG A 15 10.61 2.50 7.10
N LEU A 16 11.10 1.40 6.52
CA LEU A 16 10.47 0.08 6.69
C LEU A 16 10.69 -0.47 8.10
N ALA A 17 11.86 -0.23 8.69
CA ALA A 17 12.14 -0.61 10.08
C ALA A 17 11.30 0.20 11.09
N GLU A 18 11.04 1.48 10.80
CA GLU A 18 10.12 2.32 11.57
C GLU A 18 8.70 1.74 11.56
N LEU A 19 8.21 1.30 10.39
CA LEU A 19 6.91 0.62 10.29
C LEU A 19 6.88 -0.69 11.08
N ASP A 20 7.92 -1.53 10.96
CA ASP A 20 8.02 -2.79 11.71
C ASP A 20 7.94 -2.54 13.23
N ASN A 21 8.68 -1.53 13.71
CA ASN A 21 8.63 -1.12 15.12
C ASN A 21 7.28 -0.50 15.54
N ALA A 22 6.53 0.08 14.60
CA ALA A 22 5.18 0.59 14.82
C ALA A 22 4.11 -0.51 14.80
N GLY A 23 4.49 -1.79 14.65
CA GLY A 23 3.58 -2.94 14.67
C GLY A 23 3.11 -3.41 13.31
N TRP A 24 3.71 -2.91 12.22
CA TRP A 24 3.47 -3.46 10.89
C TRP A 24 4.04 -4.87 10.78
N SER A 25 3.38 -5.70 9.99
CA SER A 25 3.82 -7.04 9.66
C SER A 25 4.23 -7.10 8.19
N PHE A 26 5.42 -7.61 7.92
CA PHE A 26 5.92 -7.81 6.56
C PHE A 26 5.84 -9.27 6.14
N LEU A 27 5.37 -9.50 4.92
CA LEU A 27 5.33 -10.82 4.31
C LEU A 27 6.70 -11.17 3.72
N PRO A 28 7.03 -12.48 3.60
CA PRO A 28 8.20 -12.91 2.85
C PRO A 28 8.22 -12.27 1.45
N ARG A 29 9.42 -12.02 0.92
CA ARG A 29 9.58 -11.41 -0.41
C ARG A 29 8.84 -12.25 -1.46
N THR A 30 7.94 -11.63 -2.20
CA THR A 30 7.16 -12.27 -3.27
C THR A 30 7.56 -11.71 -4.63
N ARG A 31 7.01 -12.28 -5.71
CA ARG A 31 7.08 -11.67 -7.04
C ARG A 31 5.69 -11.28 -7.50
N THR A 32 5.56 -10.09 -8.08
CA THR A 32 4.34 -9.62 -8.76
C THR A 32 4.72 -9.24 -10.18
N GLY A 33 4.13 -9.89 -11.19
CA GLY A 33 4.55 -9.67 -12.59
C GLY A 33 6.02 -9.99 -12.88
N GLY A 34 6.64 -10.88 -12.09
CA GLY A 34 8.07 -11.20 -12.17
C GLY A 34 9.01 -10.28 -11.37
N VAL A 35 8.52 -9.12 -10.93
CA VAL A 35 9.28 -8.14 -10.13
C VAL A 35 9.28 -8.54 -8.65
N PRO A 36 10.43 -8.56 -7.96
CA PRO A 36 10.47 -8.79 -6.52
C PRO A 36 9.76 -7.66 -5.79
N VAL A 37 8.83 -7.99 -4.90
CA VAL A 37 8.12 -7.01 -4.08
C VAL A 37 8.15 -7.38 -2.61
N VAL A 38 8.22 -6.36 -1.77
CA VAL A 38 7.99 -6.48 -0.33
C VAL A 38 6.58 -5.99 -0.04
N LYS A 39 5.80 -6.80 0.69
CA LYS A 39 4.43 -6.44 1.08
C LYS A 39 4.38 -6.35 2.59
N GLY A 40 3.84 -5.25 3.10
CA GLY A 40 3.59 -5.02 4.51
C GLY A 40 2.12 -4.72 4.76
N PHE A 41 1.66 -4.98 5.97
CA PHE A 41 0.32 -4.60 6.39
C PHE A 41 0.29 -4.21 7.87
N TYR A 42 -0.65 -3.35 8.21
CA TYR A 42 -1.02 -3.03 9.59
C TYR A 42 -2.50 -3.34 9.78
N ARG A 43 -2.81 -4.05 10.86
CA ARG A 43 -4.19 -4.40 11.20
C ARG A 43 -4.69 -3.44 12.27
N TRP A 44 -5.74 -2.70 11.93
CA TRP A 44 -6.52 -1.93 12.89
C TRP A 44 -7.58 -2.81 13.55
N CYS A 45 -8.34 -2.26 14.49
CA CYS A 45 -9.55 -2.89 14.99
C CYS A 45 -10.58 -3.10 13.87
N GLU A 46 -11.51 -4.04 14.06
CA GLU A 46 -12.63 -4.32 13.14
C GLU A 46 -12.22 -4.72 11.72
N ASN A 47 -11.05 -5.35 11.54
CA ASN A 47 -10.54 -5.82 10.25
C ASN A 47 -10.22 -4.74 9.20
N THR A 48 -10.20 -3.46 9.55
CA THR A 48 -9.62 -2.43 8.69
C THR A 48 -8.11 -2.67 8.57
N ARG A 49 -7.54 -2.50 7.37
CA ARG A 49 -6.12 -2.78 7.11
C ARG A 49 -5.45 -1.69 6.32
N ASP A 50 -4.25 -1.34 6.73
CA ASP A 50 -3.33 -0.59 5.89
C ASP A 50 -2.37 -1.56 5.23
N LEU A 51 -1.99 -1.25 3.99
CA LEU A 51 -1.16 -2.08 3.13
C LEU A 51 -0.06 -1.21 2.53
N ILE A 52 1.13 -1.78 2.38
CA ILE A 52 2.22 -1.19 1.62
C ILE A 52 2.82 -2.24 0.70
N ILE A 53 3.05 -1.89 -0.56
CA ILE A 53 3.70 -2.73 -1.57
C ILE A 53 4.89 -1.95 -2.11
N VAL A 54 6.09 -2.48 -1.91
CA VAL A 54 7.35 -1.88 -2.34
C VAL A 54 7.90 -2.71 -3.49
N SER A 55 7.86 -2.16 -4.70
CA SER A 55 8.51 -2.73 -5.89
C SER A 55 9.91 -2.16 -6.09
N GLY A 56 10.14 -0.95 -5.57
CA GLY A 56 11.42 -0.26 -5.50
C GLY A 56 11.29 1.00 -4.66
N ILE A 57 12.39 1.70 -4.40
CA ILE A 57 12.40 2.90 -3.52
C ILE A 57 11.53 4.04 -4.08
N GLY A 58 11.48 4.17 -5.41
CA GLY A 58 10.65 5.16 -6.10
C GLY A 58 9.31 4.62 -6.62
N ASP A 59 8.99 3.35 -6.35
CA ASP A 59 7.78 2.69 -6.82
C ASP A 59 7.14 1.91 -5.67
N VAL A 60 6.36 2.64 -4.88
CA VAL A 60 5.68 2.15 -3.69
C VAL A 60 4.22 2.54 -3.75
N VAL A 61 3.35 1.60 -3.36
CA VAL A 61 1.91 1.82 -3.23
C VAL A 61 1.49 1.60 -1.78
N GLY A 62 0.84 2.60 -1.19
CA GLY A 62 0.18 2.54 0.10
C GLY A 62 -1.34 2.50 -0.09
N MET A 63 -2.04 1.71 0.72
CA MET A 63 -3.51 1.60 0.65
C MET A 63 -4.11 1.47 2.05
N ARG A 64 -5.37 1.88 2.19
CA ARG A 64 -6.23 1.47 3.29
C ARG A 64 -7.46 0.75 2.74
N ASN A 65 -7.76 -0.40 3.32
CA ASN A 65 -8.94 -1.18 3.05
C ASN A 65 -9.88 -1.16 4.25
N ASP A 66 -11.19 -1.02 3.99
CA ASP A 66 -12.24 -1.14 5.00
C ASP A 66 -12.43 -2.60 5.47
N PRO A 67 -13.31 -2.88 6.46
CA PRO A 67 -13.58 -4.24 6.93
C PRO A 67 -14.11 -5.21 5.86
N GLY A 68 -14.66 -4.69 4.76
CA GLY A 68 -15.15 -5.46 3.61
C GLY A 68 -14.10 -5.67 2.52
N ASP A 69 -12.84 -5.31 2.80
CA ASP A 69 -11.70 -5.34 1.87
C ASP A 69 -11.79 -4.38 0.68
N TRP A 70 -12.67 -3.37 0.76
CA TRP A 70 -12.74 -2.31 -0.24
C TRP A 70 -11.68 -1.26 0.03
N ARG A 71 -10.96 -0.86 -1.02
CA ARG A 71 -9.95 0.20 -0.94
C ARG A 71 -10.65 1.54 -0.72
N VAL A 72 -10.38 2.20 0.40
CA VAL A 72 -10.94 3.52 0.75
C VAL A 72 -9.91 4.65 0.65
N TRP A 73 -8.64 4.30 0.50
CA TRP A 73 -7.55 5.25 0.30
C TRP A 73 -6.40 4.58 -0.45
N GLU A 74 -5.70 5.35 -1.27
CA GLU A 74 -4.51 4.93 -2.00
C GLU A 74 -3.56 6.11 -2.18
N TYR A 75 -2.26 5.83 -2.13
CA TYR A 75 -1.22 6.76 -2.54
C TYR A 75 -0.06 5.98 -3.19
N THR A 76 0.44 6.49 -4.31
CA THR A 76 1.58 5.91 -5.04
C THR A 76 2.69 6.95 -5.13
N GLY A 77 3.92 6.56 -4.83
CA GLY A 77 5.07 7.46 -4.84
C GLY A 77 6.34 6.80 -4.31
N GLY A 78 7.25 7.64 -3.79
CA GLY A 78 8.46 7.16 -3.14
C GLY A 78 8.18 6.51 -1.78
N LEU A 79 9.09 5.65 -1.32
CA LEU A 79 8.95 4.94 -0.05
C LEU A 79 8.71 5.89 1.14
N ALA A 80 9.48 6.97 1.25
CA ALA A 80 9.32 7.93 2.34
C ALA A 80 7.95 8.64 2.29
N GLU A 81 7.56 9.11 1.11
CA GLU A 81 6.28 9.81 0.91
C GLU A 81 5.10 8.91 1.24
N VAL A 82 5.12 7.65 0.78
CA VAL A 82 4.05 6.68 1.04
C VAL A 82 3.98 6.33 2.53
N VAL A 83 5.12 6.16 3.20
CA VAL A 83 5.17 5.88 4.64
C VAL A 83 4.61 7.07 5.43
N ASP A 84 5.05 8.29 5.13
CA ASP A 84 4.56 9.50 5.80
C ASP A 84 3.05 9.69 5.54
N ALA A 85 2.57 9.41 4.32
CA ALA A 85 1.16 9.46 3.98
C ALA A 85 0.31 8.43 4.76
N LEU A 86 0.77 7.18 4.86
CA LEU A 86 0.11 6.14 5.66
C LEU A 86 0.05 6.51 7.15
N GLN A 87 1.14 7.04 7.71
CA GLN A 87 1.19 7.43 9.12
C GLN A 87 0.34 8.68 9.42
N SER A 88 0.10 9.53 8.41
CA SER A 88 -0.78 10.70 8.54
C SER A 88 -2.27 10.33 8.59
N LEU A 89 -2.63 9.10 8.19
CA LEU A 89 -4.02 8.68 8.20
C LEU A 89 -4.54 8.59 9.63
N PRO A 90 -5.71 9.18 9.92
CA PRO A 90 -6.29 9.09 11.24
C PRO A 90 -6.74 7.67 11.56
N HIS A 91 -6.94 7.37 12.84
CA HIS A 91 -7.50 6.09 13.25
C HIS A 91 -8.84 5.83 12.53
N PRO A 92 -9.12 4.61 12.01
CA PRO A 92 -10.28 4.33 11.17
C PRO A 92 -11.65 4.69 11.77
N LEU A 93 -11.76 4.64 13.11
CA LEU A 93 -13.00 5.01 13.83
C LEU A 93 -13.22 6.52 13.98
N LEU A 94 -12.24 7.37 13.63
CA LEU A 94 -12.38 8.81 13.74
C LEU A 94 -13.23 9.39 12.59
N PRO A 95 -13.96 10.51 12.82
CA PRO A 95 -14.87 11.08 11.82
C PRO A 95 -14.23 11.48 10.49
N HIS A 96 -12.94 11.81 10.49
CA HIS A 96 -12.20 12.27 9.31
C HIS A 96 -11.38 11.16 8.65
N ALA A 97 -11.57 9.90 9.06
CA ALA A 97 -10.94 8.77 8.38
C ALA A 97 -11.52 8.58 6.97
N PRO A 98 -10.70 8.16 5.98
CA PRO A 98 -11.22 7.72 4.69
C PRO A 98 -12.15 6.52 4.89
N ARG A 99 -13.39 6.64 4.39
CA ARG A 99 -14.44 5.61 4.53
C ARG A 99 -15.15 5.30 3.21
N LEU A 100 -14.97 6.15 2.20
CA LEU A 100 -15.60 5.95 0.90
C LEU A 100 -14.72 5.05 0.07
N ALA A 101 -15.28 3.92 -0.37
CA ALA A 101 -14.59 3.04 -1.31
C ALA A 101 -14.25 3.84 -2.58
N ILE A 102 -12.98 3.78 -2.99
CA ILE A 102 -12.55 4.29 -4.27
C ILE A 102 -13.20 3.41 -5.32
N GLY A 103 -14.07 4.01 -6.15
CA GLY A 103 -14.78 3.29 -7.19
C GLY A 103 -13.79 2.58 -8.12
N HIS A 104 -13.94 1.26 -8.24
CA HIS A 104 -13.29 0.53 -9.32
C HIS A 104 -14.11 0.78 -10.59
N GLY A 105 -13.50 1.42 -11.59
CA GLY A 105 -14.12 1.57 -12.89
C GLY A 105 -14.58 0.20 -13.38
N GLN A 106 -15.87 0.05 -13.67
CA GLN A 106 -16.32 -1.13 -14.40
C GLN A 106 -15.57 -1.17 -15.73
N THR A 107 -15.25 -2.37 -16.23
CA THR A 107 -14.81 -2.58 -17.61
C THR A 107 -15.68 -1.69 -18.50
N LEU A 108 -15.06 -0.72 -19.18
CA LEU A 108 -15.77 0.21 -20.03
C LEU A 108 -16.63 -0.63 -20.97
N TRP A 109 -17.95 -0.55 -20.85
CA TRP A 109 -18.82 -1.29 -21.73
C TRP A 109 -18.56 -0.78 -23.16
N VAL A 110 -18.01 -1.65 -24.01
CA VAL A 110 -17.81 -1.34 -25.42
C VAL A 110 -19.02 -1.90 -26.18
N PRO A 111 -19.83 -1.06 -26.85
CA PRO A 111 -20.92 -1.54 -27.68
C PRO A 111 -20.36 -2.47 -28.77
N PRO A 112 -21.00 -3.63 -29.03
CA PRO A 112 -20.63 -4.46 -30.15
C PRO A 112 -20.81 -3.67 -31.46
N GLY A 113 -19.69 -3.36 -32.12
CA GLY A 113 -19.65 -2.59 -33.38
C GLY A 113 -18.63 -1.44 -33.41
N ALA A 114 -18.09 -1.01 -32.28
CA ALA A 114 -17.13 0.11 -32.22
C ALA A 114 -15.70 -0.22 -32.71
N GLY A 115 -15.45 -1.45 -33.17
CA GLY A 115 -14.13 -1.94 -33.60
C GLY A 115 -13.93 -2.05 -35.12
N GLY A 116 -14.72 -1.34 -35.93
CA GLY A 116 -14.64 -1.42 -37.39
C GLY A 116 -14.12 -0.13 -38.01
N GLY A 117 -12.82 -0.02 -38.22
CA GLY A 117 -12.25 1.15 -38.89
C GLY A 117 -10.76 1.02 -39.18
N ARG A 118 -10.40 0.11 -40.09
CA ARG A 118 -9.27 0.27 -41.03
C ARG A 118 -9.57 -0.48 -42.31
#